data_AF-A0A9D6TKD6-F1
#
_entry.id   AF-A0A9D6TKD6-F1
#
_cell.length_a   1.000
_cell.length_b   1.000
_cell.length_c   1.000
_cell.angle_alpha   90.00
_cell.angle_beta   90.00
_cell.angle_gamma   90.00
#
_symmetry.space_group_name_H-M   'P 1'
#
loop_
_entity.id
_entity.type
_entity.pdbx_description
1 polymer ?
#
loop_
_entity_poly.entity_id
_entity_poly.type
_entity_poly.pdbx_seq_one_letter_code
_entity_poly.pdbx_strand_id
1 'polypeptide(L)'
;MKWSRVHHDTFVFVSPSNDLRLLNTLAQEPVQFATPISSGSVVGAVGVAVGFSINFLMAVFAEGRLILANGSHRAYALRDLGVTHVPCVIQHVASREERDVVASEDVREEPDLYLRHPRPPMLKDYFEPLLHKVTPVHRRNRQITVRIEVDEAFVPAL
;
A
#
# COMPACT_ATOMS: atom_id res chain seq x y z
N MET A 1 -9.82 11.12 6.12
CA MET A 1 -8.66 11.62 5.34
C MET A 1 -8.83 13.12 5.22
N LYS A 2 -7.76 13.88 5.40
CA LYS A 2 -7.74 15.34 5.20
C LYS A 2 -6.69 15.64 4.15
N TRP A 3 -6.98 16.58 3.25
CA TRP A 3 -6.00 17.06 2.31
C TRP A 3 -6.15 18.57 2.13
N SER A 4 -5.07 19.22 1.75
CA SER A 4 -5.02 20.66 1.52
C SER A 4 -3.97 21.00 0.49
N ARG A 5 -4.24 22.02 -0.32
CA ARG A 5 -3.22 22.73 -1.10
C ARG A 5 -2.51 23.70 -0.16
N VAL A 6 -1.21 23.52 0.04
CA VAL A 6 -0.41 24.32 1.00
C VAL A 6 0.38 25.41 0.26
N HIS A 7 0.74 25.14 -0.99
CA HIS A 7 1.29 26.14 -1.92
C HIS A 7 0.71 25.92 -3.32
N HIS A 8 1.00 26.79 -4.27
CA HIS A 8 0.41 26.72 -5.61
C HIS A 8 0.69 25.37 -6.31
N ASP A 9 1.82 24.75 -6.03
CA ASP A 9 2.31 23.49 -6.61
C ASP A 9 2.31 22.30 -5.62
N THR A 10 1.95 22.55 -4.36
CA THR A 10 2.18 21.60 -3.26
C THR A 10 0.87 21.20 -2.59
N PHE A 11 0.60 19.90 -2.59
CA PHE A 11 -0.58 19.29 -1.99
C PHE A 11 -0.17 18.30 -0.90
N VAL A 12 -0.86 18.37 0.25
CA VAL A 12 -0.57 17.52 1.40
C VAL A 12 -1.80 16.71 1.75
N PHE A 13 -1.62 15.39 1.89
CA PHE A 13 -2.63 14.43 2.29
C PHE A 13 -2.24 13.83 3.64
N VAL A 14 -3.16 13.79 4.60
CA VAL A 14 -2.93 13.25 5.94
C VAL A 14 -4.03 12.25 6.31
N SER A 15 -3.63 11.10 6.84
CA SER A 15 -4.56 10.06 7.28
C SER A 15 -4.08 9.37 8.57
N PRO A 16 -5.00 8.96 9.47
CA PRO A 16 -4.67 8.05 10.55
C PRO A 16 -4.38 6.62 10.08
N SER A 17 -4.72 6.28 8.83
CA SER A 17 -4.35 5.00 8.24
C SER A 17 -2.89 5.02 7.81
N ASN A 18 -2.14 3.99 8.19
CA ASN A 18 -0.75 3.75 7.76
C ASN A 18 -0.64 3.40 6.26
N ASP A 19 -1.77 3.11 5.62
CA ASP A 19 -1.83 2.63 4.24
C ASP A 19 -2.05 3.75 3.19
N LEU A 20 -2.05 5.01 3.62
CA LEU A 20 -2.11 6.15 2.70
C LEU A 20 -0.89 6.12 1.76
N ARG A 21 -1.08 5.99 0.44
CA ARG A 21 0.00 5.93 -0.57
C ARG A 21 -0.37 6.62 -1.88
N LEU A 22 0.64 6.90 -2.69
CA LEU A 22 0.45 7.18 -4.12
C LEU A 22 -0.09 5.91 -4.78
N LEU A 23 -1.21 6.03 -5.50
CA LEU A 23 -1.81 4.94 -6.25
C LEU A 23 -1.38 4.97 -7.70
N ASN A 24 -1.43 6.14 -8.34
CA ASN A 24 -1.04 6.30 -9.74
C ASN A 24 -0.78 7.76 -10.11
N THR A 25 -0.05 7.96 -11.21
CA THR A 25 0.02 9.22 -11.96
C THR A 25 -0.65 9.02 -13.30
N LEU A 26 -1.61 9.88 -13.64
CA LEU A 26 -2.45 9.74 -14.81
C LEU A 26 -2.18 10.90 -15.75
N ALA A 27 -1.96 10.62 -17.04
CA ALA A 27 -2.07 11.61 -18.10
C ALA A 27 -3.40 11.39 -18.81
N GLN A 28 -4.16 12.46 -19.03
CA GLN A 28 -5.41 12.40 -19.78
C GLN A 28 -5.37 13.44 -20.91
N GLU A 29 -5.79 13.01 -22.09
CA GLU A 29 -6.26 13.87 -23.18
C GLU A 29 -7.32 14.85 -22.64
N PRO A 30 -7.58 15.99 -23.30
CA PRO A 30 -8.48 17.01 -22.77
C PRO A 30 -9.90 16.49 -22.60
N VAL A 31 -10.17 15.91 -21.44
CA VAL A 31 -11.49 15.54 -20.97
C VAL A 31 -12.18 16.84 -20.56
N GLN A 32 -13.47 16.96 -20.86
CA GLN A 32 -14.31 17.99 -20.25
C GLN A 32 -14.26 17.84 -18.74
N PHE A 33 -13.41 18.62 -18.09
CA PHE A 33 -13.43 18.74 -16.65
C PHE A 33 -14.81 19.25 -16.25
N ALA A 34 -15.40 18.64 -15.22
CA ALA A 34 -16.72 19.04 -14.71
C ALA A 34 -16.76 20.50 -14.22
N THR A 35 -15.59 21.12 -14.07
CA THR A 35 -15.44 22.53 -13.70
C THR A 35 -14.47 23.20 -14.68
N PRO A 36 -14.78 24.40 -15.21
CA PRO A 36 -13.84 25.15 -16.03
C PRO A 36 -12.52 25.35 -15.28
N ILE A 37 -11.43 24.74 -15.78
CA ILE A 37 -10.11 24.77 -15.11
C ILE A 37 -9.32 26.03 -15.50
N SER A 38 -9.58 26.59 -16.68
CA SER A 38 -8.89 27.80 -17.16
C SER A 38 -9.75 28.60 -18.13
N SER A 39 -9.33 29.84 -18.40
CA SER A 39 -9.90 30.69 -19.45
C SER A 39 -9.38 30.38 -20.86
N GLY A 40 -8.41 29.46 -21.01
CA GLY A 40 -7.82 29.08 -22.28
C GLY A 40 -8.20 27.65 -22.72
N SER A 41 -7.77 27.29 -23.93
CA SER A 41 -7.91 25.92 -24.45
C SER A 41 -6.96 24.98 -23.71
N VAL A 42 -7.52 24.09 -22.90
CA VAL A 42 -6.74 23.04 -22.24
C VAL A 42 -6.42 21.95 -23.26
N VAL A 43 -5.13 21.66 -23.45
CA VAL A 43 -4.64 20.63 -24.39
C VAL A 43 -4.34 19.29 -23.71
N GLY A 44 -4.34 19.23 -22.37
CA GLY A 44 -4.12 18.01 -21.60
C GLY A 44 -4.00 18.30 -20.11
N ALA A 45 -4.04 17.25 -19.28
CA ALA A 45 -3.78 17.37 -17.84
C ALA A 45 -3.07 16.14 -17.28
N VAL A 46 -2.32 16.37 -16.20
CA VAL A 46 -1.69 15.33 -15.39
C VAL A 46 -2.36 15.31 -14.02
N GLY A 47 -2.81 14.13 -13.60
CA GLY A 47 -3.43 13.87 -12.31
C GLY A 47 -2.56 12.99 -11.42
N VAL A 48 -2.61 13.22 -10.12
CA VAL A 48 -1.94 12.38 -9.12
C VAL A 48 -3.00 11.77 -8.20
N ALA A 49 -3.12 10.45 -8.22
CA ALA A 49 -4.09 9.72 -7.41
C ALA A 49 -3.45 9.26 -6.09
N VAL A 50 -3.93 9.81 -4.98
CA VAL A 50 -3.51 9.43 -3.62
C VAL A 50 -4.67 8.76 -2.90
N GLY A 51 -4.42 7.62 -2.26
CA GLY A 51 -5.47 6.87 -1.59
C GLY A 51 -4.96 5.70 -0.74
N PHE A 52 -5.77 4.64 -0.65
CA PHE A 52 -5.54 3.48 0.21
C PHE A 52 -5.67 2.18 -0.59
N SER A 53 -5.09 1.07 -0.12
CA SER A 53 -5.47 -0.26 -0.61
C SER A 53 -6.89 -0.63 -0.20
N ILE A 54 -7.36 -1.70 -0.82
CA ILE A 54 -8.38 -2.57 -0.25
C ILE A 54 -8.00 -3.02 1.18
N ASN A 55 -8.95 -2.97 2.10
CA ASN A 55 -8.73 -3.36 3.51
C ASN A 55 -8.81 -4.89 3.74
N PHE A 56 -8.46 -5.71 2.74
CA PHE A 56 -8.44 -7.16 2.87
C PHE A 56 -7.08 -7.63 3.39
N LEU A 57 -7.07 -8.81 4.02
CA LEU A 57 -5.80 -9.52 4.21
C LEU A 57 -5.30 -9.97 2.83
N MET A 58 -3.98 -9.94 2.65
CA MET A 58 -3.37 -10.48 1.44
C MET A 58 -2.46 -11.64 1.83
N ALA A 59 -2.68 -12.77 1.20
CA ALA A 59 -1.87 -13.95 1.39
C ALA A 59 -1.32 -14.45 0.05
N VAL A 60 -0.14 -15.04 0.10
CA VAL A 60 0.52 -15.72 -1.01
C VAL A 60 0.44 -17.22 -0.72
N PHE A 61 -0.07 -17.98 -1.68
CA PHE A 61 -0.04 -19.44 -1.64
C PHE A 61 1.13 -19.95 -2.46
N ALA A 62 2.11 -20.56 -1.78
CA ALA A 62 3.37 -21.03 -2.38
C ALA A 62 3.83 -22.32 -1.69
N GLU A 63 4.37 -23.27 -2.47
CA GLU A 63 4.89 -24.57 -1.99
C GLU A 63 3.95 -25.28 -0.98
N GLY A 64 2.62 -25.18 -1.19
CA GLY A 64 1.61 -25.82 -0.33
C GLY A 64 1.30 -25.08 0.98
N ARG A 65 1.87 -23.88 1.19
CA ARG A 65 1.60 -23.04 2.37
C ARG A 65 0.94 -21.73 1.99
N LEU A 66 0.11 -21.23 2.89
CA LEU A 66 -0.49 -19.91 2.81
C LEU A 66 0.26 -18.96 3.75
N ILE A 67 0.86 -17.91 3.20
CA ILE A 67 1.66 -16.94 3.93
C ILE A 67 0.98 -15.58 3.87
N LEU A 68 0.81 -14.92 5.02
CA LEU A 68 0.26 -13.58 5.06
C LEU A 68 1.30 -12.57 4.57
N ALA A 69 1.10 -12.03 3.37
CA ALA A 69 1.98 -11.04 2.76
C ALA A 69 1.68 -9.61 3.22
N ASN A 70 0.42 -9.30 3.51
CA ASN A 70 0.03 -8.03 4.11
C ASN A 70 -1.15 -8.22 5.07
N GLY A 71 -1.09 -7.48 6.18
CA GLY A 71 -2.18 -7.35 7.13
C GLY A 71 -1.92 -8.03 8.47
N SER A 72 -0.69 -8.39 8.82
CA SER A 72 -0.35 -9.04 10.11
C SER A 72 -0.88 -8.26 11.32
N HIS A 73 -0.68 -6.93 11.36
CA HIS A 73 -1.24 -6.08 12.42
C HIS A 73 -2.77 -6.08 12.44
N ARG A 74 -3.39 -6.09 11.25
CA ARG A 74 -4.85 -6.11 11.12
C ARG A 74 -5.41 -7.46 11.56
N ALA A 75 -4.76 -8.55 11.18
CA ALA A 75 -5.11 -9.90 11.57
C ALA A 75 -5.01 -10.07 13.10
N TYR A 76 -3.94 -9.57 13.72
CA TYR A 76 -3.78 -9.53 15.17
C TYR A 76 -4.92 -8.73 15.83
N ALA A 77 -5.11 -7.47 15.43
CA ALA A 77 -6.11 -6.60 16.06
C ALA A 77 -7.54 -7.15 15.91
N LEU A 78 -7.90 -7.67 14.74
CA LEU A 78 -9.22 -8.28 14.53
C LEU A 78 -9.39 -9.54 15.38
N ARG A 79 -8.35 -10.37 15.47
CA ARG A 79 -8.38 -11.59 16.30
C ARG A 79 -8.50 -11.27 17.79
N ASP A 80 -7.79 -10.26 18.27
CA ASP A 80 -7.86 -9.77 19.66
C ASP A 80 -9.28 -9.26 20.00
N LEU A 81 -9.96 -8.64 19.04
CA LEU A 81 -11.38 -8.26 19.15
C LEU A 81 -12.36 -9.44 19.02
N GLY A 82 -11.86 -10.68 18.91
CA GLY A 82 -12.69 -11.89 18.81
C GLY A 82 -13.17 -12.24 17.40
N VAL A 83 -12.75 -11.50 16.37
CA VAL A 83 -13.10 -11.82 14.98
C VAL A 83 -12.38 -13.09 14.54
N THR A 84 -13.13 -14.02 13.95
CA THR A 84 -12.64 -15.34 13.54
C THR A 84 -12.49 -15.49 12.03
N HIS A 85 -13.20 -14.67 11.24
CA HIS A 85 -13.25 -14.74 9.79
C HIS A 85 -13.15 -13.35 9.19
N VAL A 86 -12.33 -13.21 8.15
CA VAL A 86 -12.09 -11.95 7.45
C VAL A 86 -11.90 -12.20 5.96
N PRO A 87 -12.26 -11.25 5.08
CA PRO A 87 -11.92 -11.35 3.67
C PRO A 87 -10.40 -11.38 3.45
N CYS A 88 -9.95 -12.33 2.64
CA CYS A 88 -8.54 -12.49 2.27
C CYS A 88 -8.43 -12.66 0.75
N VAL A 89 -7.58 -11.85 0.11
CA VAL A 89 -7.14 -12.07 -1.26
C VAL A 89 -6.00 -13.08 -1.20
N ILE A 90 -6.11 -14.15 -1.98
CA ILE A 90 -5.08 -15.18 -2.07
C ILE A 90 -4.48 -15.11 -3.47
N GLN A 91 -3.17 -14.83 -3.54
CA GLN A 91 -2.41 -14.89 -4.77
C GLN A 91 -1.67 -16.23 -4.83
N HIS A 92 -1.95 -17.02 -5.86
CA HIS A 92 -1.23 -18.26 -6.13
C HIS A 92 0.04 -17.93 -6.92
N VAL A 93 1.18 -18.47 -6.48
CA VAL A 93 2.45 -18.34 -7.20
C VAL A 93 2.98 -19.73 -7.55
N ALA A 94 3.43 -19.90 -8.79
CA ALA A 94 3.91 -21.16 -9.31
C ALA A 94 5.44 -21.27 -9.23
N SER A 95 6.15 -20.15 -9.25
CA SER A 95 7.62 -20.11 -9.25
C SER A 95 8.20 -19.28 -8.10
N ARG A 96 9.50 -19.48 -7.83
CA ARG A 96 10.25 -18.66 -6.86
C ARG A 96 10.42 -17.22 -7.34
N GLU A 97 10.53 -17.02 -8.65
CA GLU A 97 10.63 -15.69 -9.26
C GLU A 97 9.32 -14.90 -9.06
N GLU A 98 8.17 -15.54 -9.30
CA GLU A 98 6.85 -14.94 -9.04
C GLU A 98 6.68 -14.62 -7.55
N ARG A 99 7.14 -15.51 -6.66
CA ARG A 99 7.13 -15.29 -5.21
C ARG A 99 7.92 -14.04 -4.84
N ASP A 100 9.12 -13.85 -5.38
CA ASP A 100 9.99 -12.74 -5.00
C ASP A 100 9.40 -11.36 -5.38
N VAL A 101 8.45 -11.35 -6.32
CA VAL A 101 7.70 -10.15 -6.70
C VAL A 101 6.59 -9.81 -5.69
N VAL A 102 5.96 -10.80 -5.07
CA VAL A 102 4.70 -10.62 -4.32
C VAL A 102 4.79 -10.90 -2.82
N ALA A 103 5.82 -11.63 -2.39
CA ALA A 103 6.02 -11.98 -0.99
C ALA A 103 6.52 -10.77 -0.18
N SER A 104 6.21 -10.76 1.11
CA SER A 104 6.79 -9.79 2.05
C SER A 104 8.30 -9.94 2.11
N GLU A 105 8.99 -8.86 2.50
CA GLU A 105 10.44 -8.80 2.63
C GLU A 105 10.99 -9.96 3.48
N ASP A 106 10.41 -10.20 4.66
CA ASP A 106 10.82 -11.31 5.55
C ASP A 106 10.81 -12.69 4.85
N VAL A 107 9.82 -12.93 3.99
CA VAL A 107 9.66 -14.20 3.26
C VAL A 107 10.64 -14.31 2.11
N ARG A 108 11.05 -13.18 1.53
CA ARG A 108 12.09 -13.13 0.50
C ARG A 108 13.47 -13.36 1.10
N GLU A 109 13.73 -12.80 2.28
CA GLU A 109 15.01 -12.95 2.98
C GLU A 109 15.18 -14.36 3.55
N GLU A 110 14.14 -14.93 4.18
CA GLU A 110 14.20 -16.25 4.82
C GLU A 110 13.13 -17.24 4.32
N PRO A 111 13.08 -17.56 3.01
CA PRO A 111 11.97 -18.31 2.43
C PRO A 111 11.76 -19.70 3.03
N ASP A 112 12.84 -20.41 3.36
CA ASP A 112 12.75 -21.77 3.89
C ASP A 112 12.24 -21.79 5.35
N LEU A 113 12.41 -20.69 6.10
CA LEU A 113 11.79 -20.52 7.43
C LEU A 113 10.26 -20.55 7.33
N TYR A 114 9.70 -19.86 6.34
CA TYR A 114 8.25 -19.78 6.18
C TYR A 114 7.67 -20.97 5.41
N LEU A 115 8.35 -21.44 4.37
CA LEU A 115 7.84 -22.43 3.42
C LEU A 115 8.13 -23.88 3.83
N ARG A 116 9.22 -24.14 4.56
CA ARG A 116 9.70 -25.51 4.81
C ARG A 116 9.86 -25.85 6.27
N HIS A 117 10.22 -24.88 7.13
CA HIS A 117 10.42 -25.13 8.55
C HIS A 117 9.18 -25.80 9.16
N PRO A 118 9.32 -26.84 10.00
CA PRO A 118 8.18 -27.56 10.59
C PRO A 118 7.34 -26.66 11.51
N ARG A 119 7.94 -25.58 12.02
CA ARG A 119 7.27 -24.60 12.87
C ARG A 119 7.59 -23.18 12.43
N PRO A 120 6.97 -22.67 11.35
CA PRO A 120 7.16 -21.27 10.96
C PRO A 120 6.53 -20.34 12.01
N PRO A 121 6.83 -19.04 11.99
CA PRO A 121 6.08 -18.03 12.74
C PRO A 121 4.60 -18.07 12.34
N MET A 122 3.71 -18.11 13.34
CA MET A 122 2.27 -18.20 13.13
C MET A 122 1.55 -17.05 13.83
N LEU A 123 0.39 -16.63 13.31
CA LEU A 123 -0.41 -15.57 13.94
C LEU A 123 -0.75 -15.85 15.42
N LYS A 124 -0.94 -17.13 15.77
CA LYS A 124 -1.20 -17.54 17.17
C LYS A 124 -0.05 -17.23 18.13
N ASP A 125 1.17 -17.06 17.63
CA ASP A 125 2.36 -16.83 18.44
C ASP A 125 2.35 -15.44 19.08
N TYR A 126 1.68 -14.48 18.44
CA TYR A 126 1.45 -13.14 19.02
C TYR A 126 0.59 -13.17 20.29
N PHE A 127 -0.16 -14.25 20.53
CA PHE A 127 -1.05 -14.40 21.68
C PHE A 127 -0.43 -15.27 22.78
N GLU A 128 0.77 -15.81 22.56
CA GLU A 128 1.50 -16.59 23.56
C GLU A 128 2.36 -15.64 24.40
N PRO A 129 2.11 -15.48 25.72
CA PRO A 129 2.84 -14.53 26.57
C PRO A 129 4.36 -14.74 26.61
N LEU A 130 4.82 -15.98 26.40
CA LEU A 130 6.24 -16.33 26.40
C LEU A 130 6.96 -15.99 25.08
N LEU A 131 6.22 -15.71 24.01
CA LEU A 131 6.77 -15.51 22.66
C LEU A 131 6.68 -14.06 22.17
N HIS A 132 6.08 -13.15 22.94
CA HIS A 132 5.93 -11.76 22.54
C HIS A 132 6.37 -10.77 23.63
N LYS A 133 6.62 -9.54 23.20
CA LYS A 133 6.88 -8.40 24.07
C LYS A 133 6.00 -7.23 23.65
N VAL A 134 5.17 -6.74 24.56
CA VAL A 134 4.35 -5.55 24.31
C VAL A 134 5.24 -4.31 24.39
N THR A 135 5.28 -3.55 23.30
CA THR A 135 6.03 -2.30 23.21
C THR A 135 5.04 -1.15 22.96
N PRO A 136 5.03 -0.10 23.80
CA PRO A 136 4.17 1.04 23.56
C PRO A 136 4.62 1.80 22.31
N VAL A 137 3.67 2.10 21.44
CA VAL A 137 3.90 2.92 20.24
C VAL A 137 3.00 4.14 20.25
N HIS A 138 3.53 5.29 19.87
CA HIS A 138 2.72 6.48 19.70
C HIS A 138 1.88 6.39 18.43
N ARG A 139 0.62 6.78 18.51
CA ARG A 139 -0.24 6.89 17.34
C ARG A 139 0.33 7.94 16.39
N ARG A 140 0.51 7.56 15.12
CA ARG A 140 1.04 8.44 14.06
C ARG A 140 0.00 8.60 12.97
N ASN A 141 -0.04 9.79 12.37
CA ASN A 141 -0.69 10.00 11.09
C ASN A 141 0.34 9.82 9.98
N ARG A 142 -0.06 9.21 8.87
CA ARG A 142 0.74 9.16 7.65
C ARG A 142 0.44 10.40 6.81
N GLN A 143 1.49 11.03 6.30
CA GLN A 143 1.43 12.18 5.42
C GLN A 143 2.06 11.84 4.07
N ILE A 144 1.42 12.30 2.99
CA ILE A 144 2.00 12.32 1.65
C ILE A 144 1.99 13.76 1.16
N THR A 145 3.15 14.21 0.70
CA THR A 145 3.31 15.52 0.06
C THR A 145 3.54 15.28 -1.42
N VAL A 146 2.69 15.86 -2.27
CA VAL A 146 2.83 15.88 -3.72
C VAL A 146 3.30 17.27 -4.11
N ARG A 147 4.40 17.35 -4.85
CA ARG A 147 4.94 18.59 -5.43
C ARG A 147 4.92 18.44 -6.94
N ILE A 148 4.46 19.47 -7.63
CA ILE A 148 4.41 19.51 -9.10
C ILE A 148 5.52 20.44 -9.56
N GLU A 149 6.46 19.90 -10.32
CA GLU A 149 7.55 20.66 -10.94
C GLU A 149 7.33 20.70 -12.45
N VAL A 150 7.50 21.88 -13.04
CA VAL A 150 7.30 22.13 -14.46
C VAL A 150 8.61 22.72 -15.00
N ASP A 151 9.19 22.02 -15.97
CA ASP A 151 10.37 22.49 -16.71
C ASP A 151 9.94 22.84 -18.15
N GLU A 152 10.46 23.95 -18.66
CA GLU A 152 10.11 24.48 -19.98
C GLU A 152 11.36 24.61 -20.85
N ALA A 153 11.30 23.99 -22.03
CA ALA A 153 12.36 24.08 -23.03
C ALA A 153 11.75 24.18 -24.43
N PHE A 154 12.42 24.95 -25.29
CA PHE A 154 12.10 24.98 -26.71
C PHE A 154 12.82 23.81 -27.41
N VAL A 155 12.06 22.99 -28.13
CA VAL A 155 12.59 21.90 -28.95
C VAL A 155 12.41 22.25 -30.43
N PRO A 156 13.37 21.92 -31.32
CA PRO A 156 13.21 22.14 -32.76
C PRO A 156 11.98 21.41 -33.30
N ALA A 157 11.27 22.04 -34.24
CA ALA A 157 10.26 21.35 -35.03
C ALA A 157 10.95 20.33 -35.95
N LEU A 158 10.52 19.07 -35.87
CA LEU A 158 10.90 18.01 -36.81
C LEU A 158 10.00 18.02 -38.04
#